data_AF-A0A7X9C4A1-F1
#
_entry.id   AF-A0A7X9C4A1-F1
#
_cell.length_a   1.000
_cell.length_b   1.000
_cell.length_c   1.000
_cell.angle_alpha   90.00
_cell.angle_beta   90.00
_cell.angle_gamma   90.00
#
_symmetry.space_group_name_H-M   'P 1'
#
loop_
_entity.id
_entity.type
_entity.pdbx_description
1 polymer ?
#
loop_
_entity_poly.entity_id
_entity_poly.type
_entity_poly.pdbx_seq_one_letter_code
_entity_poly.pdbx_strand_id
1 'polypeptide(L)'
;MITSWDEVVKPSPTSKYKDEIARLISYIGKEVGMNYGVNGSGAETKKISPILAKYGIKDYDKDRAIDVLKTKHGVIVISGKRAKHGWGPWKKYVDGHAFIADGYIKYDKKDAPYYLHLNYGWGSNTEPKDVYLLSAGKRWVDDADKYYSTIYRHKLFYYTYAYEKEKNWR
;
A
#
# COMPACT_ATOMS: atom_id res chain seq x y z
N MET A 1 -17.33 -1.90 -16.32
CA MET A 1 -16.67 -0.70 -15.74
C MET A 1 -17.41 -0.39 -14.44
N ILE A 2 -16.74 0.14 -13.40
CA ILE A 2 -17.42 0.53 -12.16
C ILE A 2 -18.49 1.58 -12.49
N THR A 3 -19.73 1.35 -12.06
CA THR A 3 -20.85 2.27 -12.32
C THR A 3 -21.21 3.16 -11.12
N SER A 4 -20.74 2.83 -9.91
CA SER A 4 -20.89 3.64 -8.71
C SER A 4 -19.78 3.32 -7.71
N TRP A 5 -19.01 4.33 -7.31
CA TRP A 5 -17.99 4.18 -6.27
C TRP A 5 -18.60 4.08 -4.87
N ASP A 6 -19.72 4.75 -4.62
CA ASP A 6 -20.44 4.69 -3.33
C ASP A 6 -20.92 3.28 -3.00
N GLU A 7 -21.32 2.52 -4.01
CA GLU A 7 -21.68 1.11 -3.85
C GLU A 7 -20.45 0.21 -3.65
N VAL A 8 -19.36 0.50 -4.35
CA VAL A 8 -18.11 -0.27 -4.25
C VAL A 8 -17.52 -0.23 -2.84
N VAL A 9 -17.64 0.90 -2.14
CA VAL A 9 -17.05 1.09 -0.80
C VAL A 9 -17.95 0.61 0.34
N LYS A 10 -19.15 0.09 0.05
CA LYS A 10 -20.03 -0.44 1.12
C LYS A 10 -19.40 -1.67 1.76
N PRO A 11 -19.65 -1.91 3.07
CA PRO A 11 -19.25 -3.17 3.73
C PRO A 11 -19.87 -4.41 3.08
N SER A 12 -21.00 -4.26 2.38
CA SER A 12 -21.67 -5.34 1.66
C SER A 12 -22.27 -4.83 0.35
N PRO A 13 -21.46 -4.70 -0.71
CA PRO A 13 -21.95 -4.29 -2.04
C PRO A 13 -22.94 -5.31 -2.60
N THR A 14 -23.83 -4.88 -3.49
CA THR A 14 -24.75 -5.81 -4.17
C THR A 14 -23.97 -6.79 -5.07
N SER A 15 -24.60 -7.90 -5.47
CA SER A 15 -23.96 -8.89 -6.35
C SER A 15 -23.43 -8.29 -7.65
N LYS A 16 -24.18 -7.35 -8.26
CA LYS A 16 -23.71 -6.60 -9.43
C LYS A 16 -22.37 -5.90 -9.16
N TYR A 17 -22.25 -5.17 -8.04
CA TYR A 17 -21.03 -4.44 -7.71
C TYR A 17 -19.89 -5.36 -7.27
N LYS A 18 -20.19 -6.50 -6.65
CA LYS A 18 -19.18 -7.55 -6.40
C LYS A 18 -18.55 -8.02 -7.71
N ASP A 19 -19.34 -8.24 -8.77
CA ASP A 19 -18.82 -8.61 -10.08
C ASP A 19 -18.02 -7.47 -10.76
N GLU A 20 -18.44 -6.22 -10.58
CA GLU A 20 -17.70 -5.06 -11.08
C GLU A 20 -16.34 -4.91 -10.38
N ILE A 21 -16.28 -5.11 -9.05
CA ILE A 21 -15.05 -5.14 -8.26
C ILE A 21 -14.14 -6.29 -8.71
N ALA A 22 -14.69 -7.50 -8.85
CA ALA A 22 -13.92 -8.66 -9.29
C ALA A 22 -13.29 -8.44 -10.67
N ARG A 23 -14.03 -7.83 -11.60
CA ARG A 23 -13.50 -7.44 -12.92
C ARG A 23 -12.42 -6.38 -12.82
N LEU A 24 -12.55 -5.40 -11.93
CA LEU A 24 -11.51 -4.39 -11.70
C LEU A 24 -10.22 -5.05 -11.16
N ILE A 25 -10.34 -5.90 -10.14
CA ILE A 25 -9.20 -6.63 -9.54
C ILE A 25 -8.53 -7.51 -10.60
N SER A 26 -9.31 -8.25 -11.39
CA SER A 26 -8.80 -9.10 -12.47
C SER A 26 -8.08 -8.28 -13.55
N TYR A 27 -8.66 -7.15 -13.96
CA TYR A 27 -8.04 -6.22 -14.91
C TYR A 27 -6.69 -5.70 -14.42
N ILE A 28 -6.64 -5.17 -13.20
CA ILE A 28 -5.39 -4.67 -12.60
C ILE A 28 -4.37 -5.80 -12.51
N GLY A 29 -4.77 -6.99 -12.03
CA GLY A 29 -3.91 -8.15 -11.93
C GLY A 29 -3.33 -8.57 -13.28
N LYS A 30 -4.12 -8.54 -14.36
CA LYS A 30 -3.63 -8.78 -15.73
C LYS A 30 -2.60 -7.73 -16.15
N GLU A 31 -2.91 -6.45 -15.96
CA GLU A 31 -2.06 -5.34 -16.40
C GLU A 31 -0.71 -5.31 -15.67
N VAL A 32 -0.67 -5.68 -14.38
CA VAL A 32 0.60 -5.79 -13.63
C VAL A 32 1.35 -7.10 -13.90
N GLY A 33 0.79 -8.01 -14.70
CA GLY A 33 1.36 -9.34 -14.93
C GLY A 33 1.45 -10.15 -13.64
N MET A 34 0.35 -10.18 -12.89
CA MET A 34 0.22 -10.93 -11.64
C MET A 34 0.53 -12.41 -11.84
N ASN A 35 1.44 -12.96 -11.04
CA ASN A 35 1.63 -14.39 -10.93
C ASN A 35 0.60 -14.94 -9.94
N TYR A 36 -0.47 -15.54 -10.45
CA TYR A 36 -1.56 -16.08 -9.65
C TYR A 36 -1.22 -17.46 -9.09
N GLY A 37 -1.54 -17.68 -7.82
CA GLY A 37 -1.37 -18.96 -7.16
C GLY A 37 -2.42 -19.17 -6.06
N VAL A 38 -2.68 -20.44 -5.75
CA VAL A 38 -3.70 -20.83 -4.74
C VAL A 38 -3.33 -20.41 -3.32
N ASN A 39 -2.03 -20.29 -3.03
CA ASN A 39 -1.51 -19.92 -1.70
C ASN A 39 -1.05 -18.46 -1.63
N GLY A 40 -1.16 -17.71 -2.73
CA GLY A 40 -0.68 -16.34 -2.82
C GLY A 40 -0.46 -15.92 -4.26
N SER A 41 -0.70 -14.64 -4.53
CA SER A 41 -0.47 -14.01 -5.82
C SER A 41 0.46 -12.80 -5.66
N GLY A 42 1.31 -12.54 -6.64
CA GLY A 42 2.27 -11.44 -6.54
C GLY A 42 2.68 -10.83 -7.87
N ALA A 43 2.98 -9.53 -7.82
CA ALA A 43 3.53 -8.75 -8.93
C ALA A 43 4.56 -7.75 -8.40
N GLU A 44 5.39 -7.19 -9.29
CA GLU A 44 6.28 -6.09 -8.94
C GLU A 44 5.47 -4.80 -8.75
N THR A 45 5.58 -4.17 -7.58
CA THR A 45 4.79 -2.98 -7.21
C THR A 45 4.93 -1.83 -8.21
N LYS A 46 6.12 -1.60 -8.79
CA LYS A 46 6.35 -0.54 -9.80
C LYS A 46 5.46 -0.65 -11.04
N LYS A 47 4.91 -1.83 -11.34
CA LYS A 47 4.05 -2.05 -12.51
C LYS A 47 2.67 -1.39 -12.38
N ILE A 48 2.31 -0.89 -11.19
CA ILE A 48 1.06 -0.13 -11.01
C ILE A 48 1.16 1.30 -11.57
N SER A 49 2.36 1.92 -11.58
CA SER A 49 2.52 3.32 -12.00
C SER A 49 2.03 3.59 -13.43
N PRO A 50 2.38 2.80 -14.45
CA PRO A 50 1.89 3.02 -15.82
C PRO A 50 0.37 2.89 -15.95
N ILE A 51 -0.26 2.08 -15.10
CA ILE A 51 -1.73 1.90 -15.11
C ILE A 51 -2.39 3.14 -14.52
N LEU A 52 -1.94 3.59 -13.36
CA LEU A 52 -2.46 4.78 -12.68
C LEU A 52 -2.25 6.05 -13.52
N ALA A 53 -1.13 6.15 -14.25
CA ALA A 53 -0.85 7.26 -15.15
C ALA A 53 -1.91 7.43 -16.25
N LYS A 54 -2.52 6.33 -16.74
CA LYS A 54 -3.63 6.39 -17.72
C LYS A 54 -4.86 7.16 -17.19
N TYR A 55 -4.98 7.27 -15.86
CA TYR A 55 -6.07 7.96 -15.17
C TYR A 55 -5.64 9.30 -14.53
N GLY A 56 -4.47 9.84 -14.91
CA GLY A 56 -3.97 11.12 -14.40
C GLY A 56 -3.43 11.07 -12.98
N ILE A 57 -3.16 9.87 -12.46
CA ILE A 57 -2.57 9.64 -11.14
C ILE A 57 -1.07 9.41 -11.35
N LYS A 58 -0.23 10.27 -10.77
CA LYS A 58 1.22 10.26 -10.95
C LYS A 58 1.93 9.85 -9.67
N ASP A 59 3.07 9.18 -9.83
CA ASP A 59 4.03 8.94 -8.75
C ASP A 59 4.90 10.19 -8.55
N TYR A 60 5.02 10.66 -7.31
CA TYR A 60 5.74 11.88 -6.94
C TYR A 60 7.00 11.64 -6.08
N ASP A 61 7.49 10.39 -6.06
CA ASP A 61 8.63 9.94 -5.27
C ASP A 61 8.36 9.93 -3.75
N LYS A 62 9.05 9.02 -3.06
CA LYS A 62 8.95 8.72 -1.63
C LYS A 62 9.11 9.96 -0.73
N ASP A 63 9.91 10.95 -1.16
CA ASP A 63 10.23 12.12 -0.34
C ASP A 63 9.04 13.10 -0.24
N ARG A 64 7.99 12.87 -1.04
CA ARG A 64 6.73 13.63 -1.04
C ARG A 64 5.59 12.91 -0.32
N ALA A 65 5.88 11.87 0.47
CA ALA A 65 4.88 11.08 1.20
C ALA A 65 3.82 11.94 1.90
N ILE A 66 4.23 12.93 2.69
CA ILE A 66 3.31 13.78 3.46
C ILE A 66 2.59 14.80 2.58
N ASP A 67 3.27 15.36 1.58
CA ASP A 67 2.64 16.30 0.65
C ASP A 67 1.52 15.61 -0.14
N VAL A 68 1.77 14.38 -0.60
CA VAL A 68 0.78 13.52 -1.26
C VAL A 68 -0.38 13.20 -0.33
N LEU A 69 -0.14 12.78 0.92
CA LEU A 69 -1.22 12.46 1.86
C LEU A 69 -2.06 13.68 2.30
N LYS A 70 -1.62 14.91 2.02
CA LYS A 70 -2.42 16.13 2.21
C LYS A 70 -3.35 16.43 1.03
N THR A 71 -3.19 15.73 -0.09
CA THR A 71 -4.12 15.84 -1.23
C THR A 71 -5.39 15.04 -0.95
N LYS A 72 -6.47 15.36 -1.66
CA LYS A 72 -7.79 14.78 -1.39
C LYS A 72 -7.82 13.26 -1.59
N HIS A 73 -7.09 12.75 -2.59
CA HIS A 73 -7.06 11.32 -2.91
C HIS A 73 -5.64 10.74 -2.89
N GLY A 74 -4.73 11.36 -2.15
CA GLY A 74 -3.34 10.93 -2.10
C GLY A 74 -3.16 9.63 -1.33
N VAL A 75 -2.37 8.72 -1.89
CA VAL A 75 -2.05 7.43 -1.27
C VAL A 75 -0.59 7.08 -1.48
N ILE A 76 -0.02 6.28 -0.58
CA ILE A 76 1.31 5.70 -0.72
C ILE A 76 1.13 4.21 -0.91
N VAL A 77 1.60 3.64 -2.02
CA VAL A 77 1.70 2.19 -2.17
C VAL A 77 3.04 1.75 -1.63
N ILE A 78 3.00 0.82 -0.68
CA ILE A 78 4.16 0.32 0.04
C ILE A 78 4.26 -1.18 -0.23
N SER A 79 5.47 -1.68 -0.46
CA SER A 79 5.72 -3.12 -0.45
C SER A 79 7.03 -3.46 0.22
N GLY A 80 7.09 -4.66 0.79
CA GLY A 80 8.28 -5.15 1.45
C GLY A 80 8.28 -6.66 1.60
N LYS A 81 9.32 -7.16 2.24
CA LYS A 81 9.55 -8.57 2.55
C LYS A 81 9.61 -8.79 4.06
N ARG A 82 9.00 -9.88 4.52
CA ARG A 82 9.05 -10.33 5.92
C ARG A 82 10.26 -11.23 6.13
N ALA A 83 10.80 -11.16 7.36
CA ALA A 83 11.84 -12.00 7.98
C ALA A 83 12.99 -12.54 7.11
N LYS A 84 14.22 -12.39 7.62
CA LYS A 84 15.45 -12.94 7.03
C LYS A 84 15.73 -14.33 7.62
N HIS A 85 15.93 -15.33 6.77
CA HIS A 85 16.64 -16.56 7.14
C HIS A 85 17.92 -16.70 6.30
N GLY A 86 18.97 -17.26 6.90
CA GLY A 86 20.27 -17.49 6.26
C GLY A 86 21.27 -16.32 6.40
N TRP A 87 22.53 -16.58 6.03
CA TRP A 87 23.66 -15.64 6.09
C TRP A 87 24.31 -15.44 4.70
N GLY A 88 24.90 -14.25 4.49
CA GLY A 88 25.59 -13.92 3.23
C GLY A 88 24.70 -14.04 1.98
N PRO A 89 25.17 -14.69 0.89
CA PRO A 89 24.42 -14.84 -0.37
C PRO A 89 23.22 -15.80 -0.26
N TRP A 90 23.12 -16.60 0.81
CA TRP A 90 22.03 -17.56 1.04
C TRP A 90 20.79 -16.96 1.70
N LYS A 91 20.71 -15.62 1.75
CA LYS A 91 19.61 -14.90 2.39
C LYS A 91 18.30 -15.17 1.65
N LYS A 92 17.36 -15.82 2.34
CA LYS A 92 15.98 -16.01 1.88
C LYS A 92 15.04 -15.13 2.69
N TYR A 93 14.00 -14.65 2.02
CA TYR A 93 12.88 -13.93 2.65
C TYR A 93 11.71 -14.90 2.76
N VAL A 94 10.97 -14.84 3.88
CA VAL A 94 9.84 -15.74 4.13
C VAL A 94 8.72 -15.49 3.13
N ASP A 95 8.30 -14.23 3.01
CA ASP A 95 7.28 -13.79 2.06
C ASP A 95 7.41 -12.29 1.78
N GLY A 96 6.46 -11.75 1.01
CA GLY A 96 6.32 -10.32 0.79
C GLY A 96 4.87 -9.90 0.73
N HIS A 97 4.64 -8.61 0.92
CA HIS A 97 3.31 -8.04 0.91
C HIS A 97 3.32 -6.62 0.35
N ALA A 98 2.17 -6.21 -0.18
CA ALA A 98 1.90 -4.86 -0.63
C ALA A 98 0.67 -4.33 0.08
N PHE A 99 0.73 -3.08 0.51
CA PHE A 99 -0.29 -2.40 1.29
C PHE A 99 -0.25 -0.91 0.97
N ILE A 100 -1.23 -0.16 1.45
CA ILE A 100 -1.27 1.30 1.24
C ILE A 100 -1.14 2.05 2.56
N ALA A 101 -0.68 3.29 2.46
CA ALA A 101 -0.99 4.31 3.44
C ALA A 101 -1.87 5.38 2.82
N ASP A 102 -2.93 5.75 3.53
CA ASP A 102 -3.96 6.71 3.11
C ASP A 102 -4.18 7.82 4.15
N GLY A 103 -3.34 7.86 5.18
CA GLY A 103 -3.36 8.89 6.22
C GLY A 103 -2.08 8.93 7.02
N TYR A 104 -1.97 9.92 7.91
CA TYR A 104 -0.85 10.03 8.83
C TYR A 104 -1.25 10.73 10.13
N ILE A 105 -0.50 10.44 11.20
CA ILE A 105 -0.51 11.22 12.44
C ILE A 105 0.85 11.87 12.64
N LYS A 106 0.85 13.03 13.31
CA LYS A 106 2.09 13.67 13.76
C LYS A 106 2.41 13.22 15.18
N TYR A 107 3.64 12.77 15.40
CA TYR A 107 4.18 12.34 16.67
C TYR A 107 5.37 13.24 17.07
N ASP A 108 5.63 13.37 18.37
CA ASP A 108 6.64 14.31 18.90
C ASP A 108 8.10 13.78 18.84
N LYS A 109 8.38 12.83 17.95
CA LYS A 109 9.76 12.34 17.72
C LYS A 109 10.44 13.23 16.67
N LYS A 110 11.51 13.92 17.08
CA LYS A 110 12.26 14.90 16.27
C LYS A 110 12.72 14.37 14.90
N ASP A 111 13.09 13.09 14.81
CA ASP A 111 13.74 12.52 13.61
C ASP A 111 12.77 11.80 12.65
N ALA A 112 11.54 11.54 13.08
CA ALA A 112 10.51 10.86 12.26
C ALA A 112 9.10 11.23 12.74
N PRO A 113 8.68 12.49 12.59
CA PRO A 113 7.48 12.99 13.25
C PRO A 113 6.18 12.51 12.60
N TYR A 114 6.20 11.74 11.51
CA TYR A 114 4.98 11.32 10.82
C TYR A 114 4.90 9.81 10.69
N TYR A 115 3.81 9.27 11.20
CA TYR A 115 3.51 7.85 11.22
C TYR A 115 2.30 7.61 10.31
N LEU A 116 2.41 6.62 9.44
CA LEU A 116 1.46 6.34 8.37
C LEU A 116 0.33 5.46 8.88
N HIS A 117 -0.91 5.80 8.53
CA HIS A 117 -2.05 4.91 8.68
C HIS A 117 -1.94 3.81 7.62
N LEU A 118 -1.82 2.54 8.01
CA LEU A 118 -1.62 1.44 7.07
C LEU A 118 -2.90 0.63 6.85
N ASN A 119 -3.24 0.39 5.59
CA ASN A 119 -4.27 -0.56 5.17
C ASN A 119 -3.63 -1.75 4.45
N TYR A 120 -3.67 -2.90 5.11
CA TYR A 120 -3.04 -4.15 4.65
C TYR A 120 -3.84 -4.93 3.60
N GLY A 121 -5.09 -4.55 3.32
CA GLY A 121 -5.92 -5.22 2.32
C GLY A 121 -6.43 -6.62 2.70
N TRP A 122 -6.50 -6.94 4.01
CA TRP A 122 -6.97 -8.24 4.51
C TRP A 122 -8.41 -8.23 5.05
N GLY A 123 -9.11 -7.09 4.92
CA GLY A 123 -10.47 -6.92 5.42
C GLY A 123 -10.54 -6.69 6.94
N SER A 124 -11.75 -6.48 7.44
CA SER A 124 -12.01 -6.02 8.82
C SER A 124 -11.84 -7.07 9.91
N ASN A 125 -11.58 -8.33 9.56
CA ASN A 125 -11.48 -9.45 10.51
C ASN A 125 -10.03 -9.88 10.78
N THR A 126 -9.06 -9.15 10.23
CA THR A 126 -7.64 -9.45 10.38
C THR A 126 -6.96 -8.32 11.13
N GLU A 127 -6.28 -8.66 12.22
CA GLU A 127 -5.39 -7.75 12.93
C GLU A 127 -4.04 -7.64 12.21
N PRO A 128 -3.34 -6.49 12.32
CA PRO A 128 -3.70 -5.32 13.11
C PRO A 128 -4.53 -4.31 12.31
N LYS A 129 -5.52 -3.71 12.98
CA LYS A 129 -6.35 -2.60 12.47
C LYS A 129 -5.67 -1.26 12.77
N ASP A 130 -5.82 -0.28 11.86
CA ASP A 130 -5.44 1.13 12.04
C ASP A 130 -4.01 1.35 12.56
N VAL A 131 -3.05 0.92 11.74
CA VAL A 131 -1.71 0.59 12.21
C VAL A 131 -0.73 1.72 11.90
N TYR A 132 -0.35 2.48 12.92
CA TYR A 132 0.66 3.53 12.82
C TYR A 132 2.05 3.00 13.20
N LEU A 133 2.53 2.00 12.47
CA LEU A 133 3.79 1.30 12.79
C LEU A 133 4.95 1.65 11.85
N LEU A 134 4.72 2.51 10.86
CA LEU A 134 5.70 2.84 9.85
C LEU A 134 5.74 4.34 9.63
N SER A 135 6.91 4.94 9.81
CA SER A 135 7.09 6.38 9.59
C SER A 135 7.21 6.71 8.10
N ALA A 136 6.88 7.96 7.74
CA ALA A 136 7.14 8.49 6.40
C ALA A 136 8.63 8.46 6.02
N GLY A 137 9.53 8.45 7.03
CA GLY A 137 10.97 8.21 6.88
C GLY A 137 11.36 6.74 6.67
N LYS A 138 10.40 5.84 6.39
CA LYS A 138 10.60 4.41 6.11
C LYS A 138 11.16 3.61 7.29
N ARG A 139 11.00 4.09 8.51
CA ARG A 139 11.40 3.40 9.74
C ARG A 139 10.18 2.82 10.43
N TRP A 140 10.23 1.52 10.71
CA TRP A 140 9.23 0.88 11.57
C TRP A 140 9.44 1.35 13.01
N VAL A 141 8.37 1.43 13.79
CA VAL A 141 8.44 1.86 15.19
C VAL A 141 9.17 0.81 16.03
N ASP A 142 9.85 1.25 17.08
CA ASP A 142 10.71 0.37 17.89
C ASP A 142 9.89 -0.80 18.51
N ASP A 143 8.66 -0.53 18.93
CA ASP A 143 7.75 -1.54 19.49
C ASP A 143 6.95 -2.33 18.43
N ALA A 144 7.28 -2.18 17.15
CA ALA A 144 6.53 -2.85 16.08
C ALA A 144 6.64 -4.36 16.19
N ASP A 145 7.72 -4.89 16.79
CA ASP A 145 8.03 -6.33 16.86
C ASP A 145 6.91 -7.18 17.47
N LYS A 146 6.05 -6.61 18.32
CA LYS A 146 4.83 -7.28 18.83
C LYS A 146 3.81 -7.62 17.71
N TYR A 147 3.97 -7.03 16.54
CA TYR A 147 3.19 -7.26 15.32
C TYR A 147 4.01 -7.94 14.22
N TYR A 148 4.98 -8.79 14.59
CA TYR A 148 5.94 -9.43 13.69
C TYR A 148 5.35 -10.00 12.39
N SER A 149 4.14 -10.55 12.42
CA SER A 149 3.43 -11.07 11.24
C SER A 149 3.12 -10.02 10.16
N THR A 150 3.16 -8.73 10.52
CA THR A 150 2.74 -7.61 9.67
C THR A 150 3.83 -6.58 9.41
N ILE A 151 5.06 -6.90 9.83
CA ILE A 151 6.23 -6.06 9.57
C ILE A 151 6.99 -6.57 8.36
N TYR A 152 6.95 -5.77 7.30
CA TYR A 152 7.63 -6.04 6.03
C TYR A 152 8.84 -5.12 5.87
N ARG A 153 9.79 -5.19 6.81
CA ARG A 153 10.90 -4.22 6.93
C ARG A 153 12.01 -4.34 5.89
N HIS A 154 12.03 -5.40 5.09
CA HIS A 154 13.12 -5.64 4.16
C HIS A 154 12.73 -5.34 2.71
N LYS A 155 13.67 -4.81 1.92
CA LYS A 155 13.43 -4.41 0.52
C LYS A 155 12.17 -3.55 0.39
N LEU A 156 12.11 -2.50 1.21
CA LEU A 156 10.93 -1.65 1.35
C LEU A 156 10.87 -0.63 0.19
N PHE A 157 9.80 -0.69 -0.61
CA PHE A 157 9.53 0.22 -1.72
C PHE A 157 8.33 1.10 -1.42
N TYR A 158 8.40 2.36 -1.84
CA TYR A 158 7.37 3.38 -1.63
C TYR A 158 7.14 4.09 -2.96
N TYR A 159 5.87 4.23 -3.32
CA TYR A 159 5.42 4.99 -4.48
C TYR A 159 4.29 5.89 -4.02
N THR A 160 4.36 7.18 -4.30
CA THR A 160 3.48 8.20 -3.71
C THR A 160 2.57 8.75 -4.80
N TYR A 161 1.29 8.40 -4.75
CA TYR A 161 0.35 8.68 -5.83
C TYR A 161 -0.63 9.78 -5.46
N ALA A 162 -0.75 10.76 -6.34
CA ALA A 162 -1.81 11.76 -6.30
C ALA A 162 -2.26 12.12 -7.72
N TYR A 163 -3.45 12.67 -7.85
CA TYR A 163 -3.86 13.28 -9.11
C TYR A 163 -3.01 14.52 -9.40
N GLU A 164 -2.64 14.72 -10.67
CA GLU A 164 -1.87 15.90 -11.08
C GLU A 164 -2.55 17.22 -10.72
N LYS A 165 -3.87 17.29 -10.88
CA LYS A 165 -4.68 18.46 -10.51
C LYS A 165 -4.73 18.75 -9.00
N GLU A 166 -4.34 17.80 -8.15
CA GLU A 166 -4.38 17.93 -6.69
C GLU A 166 -3.02 18.28 -6.08
N LYS A 167 -1.97 18.37 -6.91
CA LYS A 167 -0.63 18.77 -6.49
C LYS A 167 -0.69 20.09 -5.73
N ASN A 168 -0.24 20.07 -4.47
CA ASN A 168 -0.27 21.22 -3.56
C ASN A 168 1.14 21.70 -3.14
N TRP A 169 2.18 21.22 -3.85
CA TRP A 169 3.58 21.60 -3.66
C TRP A 169 4.18 22.20 -4.93
N ARG A 170 5.37 22.81 -4.82
CA ARG A 170 6.19 23.25 -5.96
C ARG A 170 6.99 22.07 -6.51
#